data_AF-A0A6G1BHM0-F1
#
_entry.id   AF-A0A6G1BHM0-F1
#
_cell.length_a   1.000
_cell.length_b   1.000
_cell.length_c   1.000
_cell.angle_alpha   90.00
_cell.angle_beta   90.00
_cell.angle_gamma   90.00
#
_symmetry.space_group_name_H-M   'P 1'
#
loop_
_entity.id
_entity.type
_entity.pdbx_description
1 polymer ?
#
loop_
_entity_poly.entity_id
_entity_poly.type
_entity_poly.pdbx_seq_one_letter_code
_entity_poly.pdbx_strand_id
1 'polypeptide(L)'
;KVKNAITEMQTQMFAIKTKMEEAGERIRDIEVKIKENNEAKTKRESKVRDHKDRLRELSDFLSCNNIHIIGVPEDEEREKGEEGSCEQIIAENFLNLGKDTDIKNKEQKMFIQFSKSGPSP
;
A
#
# COMPACT_ATOMS: atom_id res chain seq x y z
N LYS A 1 -68.83 -6.66 19.11
CA LYS A 1 -67.55 -7.39 19.28
C LYS A 1 -66.83 -7.60 17.95
N VAL A 2 -67.40 -8.31 16.97
CA VAL A 2 -66.76 -8.55 15.65
C VAL A 2 -66.44 -7.27 14.87
N LYS A 3 -67.37 -6.31 14.82
CA LYS A 3 -67.18 -5.05 14.07
C LYS A 3 -65.97 -4.22 14.56
N ASN A 4 -65.74 -4.15 15.87
CA ASN A 4 -64.59 -3.44 16.44
C ASN A 4 -63.26 -4.14 16.11
N ALA A 5 -63.25 -5.48 16.14
CA ALA A 5 -62.07 -6.24 15.75
C ALA A 5 -61.70 -6.00 14.28
N ILE A 6 -62.70 -5.91 13.39
CA ILE A 6 -62.48 -5.60 11.97
C ILE A 6 -61.85 -4.21 11.80
N THR A 7 -62.36 -3.19 12.48
CA THR A 7 -61.80 -1.82 12.38
C THR A 7 -60.37 -1.75 12.91
N GLU A 8 -60.07 -2.47 13.99
CA GLU A 8 -58.72 -2.50 14.56
C GLU A 8 -57.72 -3.18 13.62
N MET A 9 -58.09 -4.31 13.01
CA MET A 9 -57.28 -4.97 11.99
C MET A 9 -57.02 -4.05 10.78
N GLN A 10 -58.02 -3.29 10.35
CA GLN A 10 -57.86 -2.33 9.24
C GLN A 10 -56.86 -1.23 9.58
N THR A 11 -56.92 -0.65 10.78
CA THR A 11 -55.95 0.36 11.24
C THR A 11 -54.54 -0.21 11.32
N GLN A 12 -54.37 -1.41 11.89
CA GLN A 12 -53.07 -2.06 11.97
C GLN A 12 -52.49 -2.36 10.58
N MET A 13 -53.32 -2.85 9.65
CA MET A 13 -52.90 -3.12 8.28
C MET A 13 -52.43 -1.85 7.57
N PHE A 14 -53.13 -0.72 7.79
CA PHE A 14 -52.72 0.57 7.24
C PHE A 14 -51.38 1.05 7.84
N ALA A 15 -51.21 0.90 9.16
CA ALA A 15 -49.96 1.24 9.84
C ALA A 15 -48.78 0.37 9.36
N ILE A 16 -49.01 -0.92 9.12
CA ILE A 16 -47.99 -1.83 8.56
C ILE A 16 -47.64 -1.41 7.13
N LYS A 17 -48.64 -1.06 6.30
CA LYS A 17 -48.41 -0.59 4.93
C LYS A 17 -47.50 0.64 4.89
N THR A 18 -47.79 1.65 5.70
CA THR A 18 -46.94 2.86 5.78
C THR A 18 -45.51 2.53 6.22
N LYS A 19 -45.35 1.69 7.25
CA LYS A 19 -44.01 1.25 7.69
C LYS A 19 -43.25 0.48 6.60
N MET A 20 -43.95 -0.30 5.79
CA MET A 20 -43.35 -1.05 4.68
C MET A 20 -42.88 -0.12 3.56
N GLU A 21 -43.65 0.92 3.25
CA GLU A 21 -43.28 1.97 2.27
C GLU A 21 -42.03 2.73 2.75
N GLU A 22 -42.02 3.17 4.02
CA GLU A 22 -40.86 3.82 4.65
C GLU A 22 -39.61 2.91 4.66
N ALA A 23 -39.78 1.63 4.98
CA ALA A 23 -38.68 0.66 4.93
C ALA A 23 -38.14 0.50 3.50
N GLY A 24 -39.00 0.48 2.50
CA GLY A 24 -38.61 0.42 1.09
C GLY A 24 -37.85 1.66 0.61
N GLU A 25 -38.17 2.85 1.12
CA GLU A 25 -37.38 4.07 0.89
C GLU A 25 -36.00 3.99 1.53
N ARG A 26 -35.93 3.53 2.79
CA ARG A 26 -34.66 3.36 3.51
C ARG A 26 -33.75 2.35 2.82
N ILE A 27 -34.30 1.25 2.29
CA ILE A 27 -33.52 0.27 1.52
C ILE A 27 -32.92 0.91 0.27
N ARG A 28 -33.71 1.68 -0.49
CA ARG A 28 -33.21 2.39 -1.68
C ARG A 28 -32.09 3.38 -1.35
N ASP A 29 -32.21 4.14 -0.27
CA ASP A 29 -31.16 5.05 0.20
C ASP A 29 -29.87 4.29 0.59
N ILE A 30 -30.02 3.15 1.28
CA ILE A 30 -28.88 2.29 1.63
C ILE A 30 -28.20 1.71 0.39
N GLU A 31 -28.97 1.28 -0.62
CA GLU A 31 -28.42 0.76 -1.89
C GLU A 31 -27.57 1.81 -2.61
N VAL A 32 -28.03 3.06 -2.66
CA VAL A 32 -27.26 4.18 -3.23
C VAL A 32 -25.94 4.37 -2.47
N LYS A 33 -26.00 4.44 -1.14
CA LYS A 33 -24.81 4.61 -0.29
C LYS A 33 -23.80 3.46 -0.43
N ILE A 34 -24.28 2.23 -0.57
CA ILE A 34 -23.42 1.06 -0.81
C ILE A 34 -22.69 1.20 -2.15
N LYS A 35 -23.39 1.66 -3.21
CA LYS A 35 -22.77 1.87 -4.52
C LYS A 35 -21.70 2.95 -4.46
N GLU A 36 -21.98 4.10 -3.86
CA GLU A 36 -21.02 5.20 -3.69
C GLU A 36 -19.79 4.76 -2.87
N ASN A 37 -20.01 4.00 -1.79
CA ASN A 37 -18.92 3.48 -0.96
C ASN A 37 -18.02 2.49 -1.74
N ASN A 38 -18.62 1.63 -2.57
CA ASN A 38 -17.87 0.70 -3.41
C ASN A 38 -17.02 1.44 -4.46
N GLU A 39 -17.58 2.46 -5.13
CA GLU A 39 -16.82 3.29 -6.07
C GLU A 39 -15.64 4.00 -5.37
N ALA A 40 -15.89 4.57 -4.18
CA ALA A 40 -14.86 5.20 -3.38
C ALA A 40 -13.78 4.20 -2.93
N LYS A 41 -14.15 2.97 -2.57
CA LYS A 41 -13.21 1.89 -2.22
C LYS A 41 -12.32 1.54 -3.40
N THR A 42 -12.90 1.27 -4.57
CA THR A 42 -12.16 0.96 -5.80
C THR A 42 -11.16 2.06 -6.15
N LYS A 43 -11.55 3.34 -6.00
CA LYS A 43 -10.65 4.49 -6.24
C LYS A 43 -9.50 4.56 -5.22
N ARG A 44 -9.72 4.19 -3.97
CA ARG A 44 -8.64 4.10 -2.97
C ARG A 44 -7.68 2.95 -3.29
N GLU A 45 -8.22 1.80 -3.68
CA GLU A 45 -7.43 0.62 -4.07
C GLU A 45 -6.56 0.90 -5.30
N SER A 46 -7.10 1.57 -6.32
CA SER A 46 -6.31 1.97 -7.49
C SER A 46 -5.15 2.88 -7.10
N LYS A 47 -5.39 3.89 -6.27
CA LYS A 47 -4.33 4.78 -5.77
C LYS A 47 -3.26 4.00 -5.01
N VAL A 48 -3.64 3.08 -4.12
CA VAL A 48 -2.68 2.28 -3.36
C VAL A 48 -1.81 1.46 -4.30
N ARG A 49 -2.39 0.85 -5.34
CA ARG A 49 -1.63 0.12 -6.36
C ARG A 49 -0.66 1.03 -7.11
N ASP A 50 -1.13 2.19 -7.58
CA ASP A 50 -0.27 3.14 -8.30
C ASP A 50 0.90 3.63 -7.42
N HIS A 51 0.66 3.87 -6.13
CA HIS A 51 1.73 4.27 -5.19
C HIS A 51 2.71 3.13 -4.95
N LYS A 52 2.22 1.89 -4.85
CA LYS A 52 3.08 0.71 -4.70
C LYS A 52 3.97 0.51 -5.92
N ASP A 53 3.42 0.66 -7.13
CA ASP A 53 4.18 0.51 -8.36
C ASP A 53 5.25 1.61 -8.50
N ARG A 54 4.89 2.87 -8.20
CA ARG A 54 5.88 3.98 -8.15
C ARG A 54 6.96 3.78 -7.11
N LEU A 55 6.64 3.21 -5.94
CA LEU A 55 7.63 2.88 -4.92
C LEU A 55 8.57 1.77 -5.38
N ARG A 56 8.05 0.77 -6.12
CA ARG A 56 8.89 -0.26 -6.75
C ARG A 56 9.83 0.37 -7.77
N GLU A 57 9.32 1.17 -8.69
CA GLU A 57 10.14 1.87 -9.69
C GLU A 57 11.23 2.74 -9.03
N LEU A 58 10.90 3.45 -7.96
CA LEU A 58 11.87 4.24 -7.21
C LEU A 58 12.91 3.34 -6.52
N SER A 59 12.49 2.24 -5.92
CA SER A 59 13.40 1.27 -5.30
C SER A 59 14.35 0.65 -6.32
N ASP A 60 13.85 0.29 -7.50
CA ASP A 60 14.62 -0.27 -8.60
C ASP A 60 15.59 0.78 -9.15
N PHE A 61 15.14 2.03 -9.31
CA PHE A 61 16.00 3.14 -9.71
C PHE A 61 17.12 3.40 -8.69
N LEU A 62 16.82 3.38 -7.39
CA LEU A 62 17.85 3.59 -6.36
C LEU A 62 18.82 2.41 -6.29
N SER A 63 18.33 1.20 -6.55
CA SER A 63 19.15 -0.02 -6.51
C SER A 63 19.91 -0.28 -7.81
N CYS A 64 19.69 0.50 -8.87
CA CYS A 64 20.26 0.21 -10.19
C CYS A 64 21.81 0.20 -10.21
N ASN A 65 22.44 0.89 -9.26
CA ASN A 65 23.90 0.93 -9.10
C ASN A 65 24.40 0.13 -7.88
N ASN A 66 23.50 -0.53 -7.14
CA ASN A 66 23.88 -1.30 -5.96
C ASN A 66 24.35 -2.69 -6.38
N ILE A 67 25.50 -3.12 -5.85
CA ILE A 67 26.06 -4.46 -6.06
C ILE A 67 26.02 -5.19 -4.72
N HIS A 68 25.48 -6.41 -4.71
CA HIS A 68 25.45 -7.24 -3.50
C HIS A 68 26.50 -8.35 -3.61
N ILE A 69 27.55 -8.25 -2.81
CA ILE A 69 28.63 -9.24 -2.74
C ILE A 69 28.34 -10.18 -1.59
N ILE A 70 28.27 -11.49 -1.86
CA ILE A 70 27.98 -12.53 -0.87
C ILE A 70 29.19 -13.44 -0.66
N GLY A 71 29.31 -14.01 0.53
CA GLY A 71 30.38 -14.97 0.84
C GLY A 71 31.73 -14.35 1.16
N VAL A 72 31.79 -13.03 1.41
CA VAL A 72 32.98 -12.37 1.96
C VAL A 72 33.19 -12.86 3.40
N PRO A 73 34.36 -13.42 3.75
CA PRO A 73 34.65 -13.80 5.13
C PRO A 73 34.67 -12.57 6.05
N GLU A 74 33.98 -12.61 7.19
CA GLU A 74 33.91 -11.48 8.13
C GLU A 74 35.30 -11.01 8.60
N ASP A 75 36.25 -11.94 8.78
CA ASP A 75 37.61 -11.60 9.19
C ASP A 75 38.36 -10.83 8.09
N GLU A 76 38.12 -11.17 6.82
CA GLU A 76 38.72 -10.49 5.66
C GLU A 76 38.12 -9.10 5.47
N GLU A 77 36.80 -8.97 5.61
CA GLU A 77 36.10 -7.68 5.58
C GLU A 77 36.52 -6.78 6.76
N ARG A 78 36.71 -7.34 7.97
CA ARG A 78 37.17 -6.59 9.15
C ARG A 78 38.62 -6.12 9.02
N GLU A 79 39.48 -6.90 8.38
CA GLU A 79 40.90 -6.57 8.21
C GLU A 79 41.11 -5.52 7.09
N LYS A 80 40.47 -5.70 5.93
CA LYS A 80 40.69 -4.88 4.74
C LYS A 80 39.66 -3.77 4.56
N GLY A 81 38.56 -3.82 5.32
CA GLY A 81 37.39 -2.97 5.11
C GLY A 81 36.57 -3.40 3.89
N GLU A 82 35.38 -2.81 3.76
CA GLU A 82 34.44 -3.07 2.66
C GLU A 82 35.05 -2.72 1.29
N GLU A 83 35.69 -1.55 1.19
CA GLU A 83 36.33 -1.07 -0.05
C GLU A 83 37.53 -1.95 -0.43
N GLY A 84 38.44 -2.25 0.52
CA GLY A 84 39.60 -3.11 0.25
C GLY A 84 39.21 -4.53 -0.15
N SER A 85 38.15 -5.07 0.43
CA SER A 85 37.59 -6.37 0.03
C SER A 85 37.02 -6.33 -1.39
N CYS A 86 36.33 -5.25 -1.76
CA CYS A 86 35.84 -5.05 -3.12
C CYS A 86 36.98 -4.90 -4.14
N GLU A 87 38.03 -4.14 -3.82
CA GLU A 87 39.21 -3.98 -4.68
C GLU A 87 39.88 -5.32 -4.97
N GLN A 88 40.08 -6.14 -3.96
CA GLN A 88 40.66 -7.47 -4.13
C GLN A 88 39.79 -8.37 -5.01
N ILE A 89 38.47 -8.42 -4.75
CA ILE A 89 37.54 -9.20 -5.57
C ILE A 89 37.58 -8.75 -7.04
N ILE A 90 37.64 -7.44 -7.28
CA ILE A 90 37.74 -6.88 -8.63
C ILE A 90 39.10 -7.22 -9.27
N ALA A 91 40.21 -7.13 -8.54
CA ALA A 91 41.53 -7.44 -9.06
C ALA A 91 41.69 -8.94 -9.40
N GLU A 92 41.15 -9.83 -8.56
CA GLU A 92 41.20 -11.27 -8.76
C GLU A 92 40.32 -11.74 -9.93
N ASN A 93 39.12 -11.16 -10.10
CA ASN A 93 38.15 -11.63 -11.09
C ASN A 93 38.10 -10.79 -12.38
N PHE A 94 38.46 -9.51 -12.32
CA PHE A 94 38.37 -8.54 -13.41
C PHE A 94 39.69 -7.79 -13.60
N LEU A 95 40.72 -8.50 -14.08
CA LEU A 95 42.09 -8.02 -14.32
C LEU A 95 42.21 -6.67 -15.07
N ASN A 96 41.24 -6.32 -15.92
CA ASN A 96 41.21 -5.06 -16.66
C ASN A 96 40.65 -3.90 -15.85
N LEU A 97 39.78 -4.17 -14.87
CA LEU A 97 39.19 -3.17 -13.98
C LEU A 97 40.09 -2.90 -12.77
N GLY A 98 40.81 -3.92 -12.27
CA GLY A 98 41.68 -3.82 -11.10
C GLY A 98 42.93 -2.95 -11.25
N LYS A 99 43.23 -2.42 -12.45
CA LYS A 99 44.40 -1.55 -12.69
C LYS A 99 44.11 -0.06 -12.58
N ASP A 100 42.83 0.34 -12.66
CA ASP A 100 42.38 1.74 -12.74
C ASP A 100 41.25 2.05 -11.73
N THR A 101 41.11 1.26 -10.64
CA THR A 101 39.96 1.38 -9.75
C THR A 101 40.16 2.45 -8.66
N ASP A 102 39.53 3.62 -8.82
CA ASP A 102 39.22 4.55 -7.72
C ASP A 102 37.78 4.25 -7.27
N ILE A 103 37.61 3.30 -6.33
CA ILE A 103 36.29 2.90 -5.84
C ILE A 103 35.72 4.04 -4.99
N LYS A 104 34.62 4.63 -5.45
CA LYS A 104 33.86 5.62 -4.66
C LYS A 104 32.62 4.95 -4.12
N ASN A 105 32.70 4.43 -2.90
CA ASN A 105 31.53 3.95 -2.19
C ASN A 105 30.66 5.14 -1.78
N LYS A 106 29.36 5.05 -2.06
CA LYS A 106 28.36 6.02 -1.58
C LYS A 106 27.24 5.25 -0.91
N GLU A 107 27.26 5.21 0.42
CA GLU A 107 26.08 4.80 1.19
C GLU A 107 24.99 5.87 1.08
N GLN A 108 23.90 5.56 0.36
CA GLN A 108 22.69 6.39 0.39
C GLN A 108 21.75 5.91 1.50
N LYS A 109 21.72 6.62 2.63
CA LYS A 109 20.72 6.40 3.69
C LYS A 109 19.43 7.14 3.37
N MET A 110 18.35 6.40 3.17
CA MET A 110 17.04 6.94 2.81
C MET A 110 16.27 7.43 4.04
N PHE A 111 15.98 8.73 4.12
CA PHE A 111 15.01 9.29 5.09
C PHE A 111 13.64 9.42 4.41
N ILE A 112 12.76 8.43 4.61
CA ILE A 112 11.37 8.54 4.15
C ILE A 112 10.58 9.39 5.15
N GLN A 113 10.25 10.63 4.79
CA GLN A 113 9.29 11.44 5.54
C GLN A 113 7.87 11.09 5.10
N PHE A 114 7.14 10.35 5.95
CA PHE A 114 5.71 10.18 5.77
C PHE A 114 4.99 11.47 6.18
N SER A 115 4.55 12.26 5.21
CA SER A 115 3.60 13.34 5.47
C SER A 115 2.27 12.72 5.88
N LYS A 116 1.90 12.84 7.16
CA LYS A 116 0.57 12.46 7.64
C LYS A 116 -0.44 13.48 7.12
N SER A 117 -1.04 13.22 5.96
CA SER A 117 -2.31 13.84 5.57
C SER A 117 -3.46 12.98 6.09
N GLY A 118 -3.64 12.94 7.41
CA GLY A 118 -4.89 12.46 8.00
C GLY A 118 -6.01 13.47 7.75
N PRO A 119 -7.26 13.06 7.50
CA PRO A 119 -8.36 14.00 7.42
C PRO A 119 -8.51 14.68 8.80
N SER A 120 -8.57 16.01 8.80
CA SER A 120 -8.89 16.79 10.00
C SER A 120 -10.28 16.38 10.54
N PRO A 121 -10.48 16.41 11.88
CA PRO A 121 -11.76 16.07 12.52
C PRO A 121 -12.94 16.87 11.99
#